data_AF-A0A850J4F3-F1
#
_entry.id   AF-A0A850J4F3-F1
#
_cell.length_a   1.000
_cell.length_b   1.000
_cell.length_c   1.000
_cell.angle_alpha   90.00
_cell.angle_beta   90.00
_cell.angle_gamma   90.00
#
_symmetry.space_group_name_H-M   'P 1'
#
loop_
_entity.id
_entity.type
_entity.pdbx_description
1 polymer ?
#
loop_
_entity_poly.entity_id
_entity_poly.type
_entity_poly.pdbx_seq_one_letter_code
_entity_poly.pdbx_strand_id
1 'polypeptide(L)' 'TTPAQEANDLGWILLAFAIFNTYMMLWATQVNQAVLAVFVTLEATEIILFIGQFAGSENTIKIGGYIGVLTAICAWYAS' A
#
# COMPACT_ATOMS: atom_id res chain seq x y z
N THR A 1 -21.12 -2.73 13.56
CA THR A 1 -20.05 -3.71 13.25
C THR A 1 -19.11 -3.78 14.43
N THR A 2 -18.48 -4.92 14.70
CA THR A 2 -17.46 -4.98 15.76
C THR A 2 -16.15 -4.40 15.22
N PRO A 3 -15.28 -3.78 16.05
CA PRO A 3 -14.02 -3.20 15.59
C PRO A 3 -13.11 -4.22 14.87
N ALA A 4 -13.18 -5.50 15.28
CA ALA A 4 -12.45 -6.58 14.62
C ALA A 4 -12.94 -6.89 13.20
N GLN A 5 -14.25 -6.75 12.95
CA GLN A 5 -14.79 -6.94 11.60
C GLN A 5 -14.37 -5.80 10.66
N GLU A 6 -14.37 -4.57 11.16
CA GLU A 6 -13.93 -3.39 10.39
C GLU A 6 -12.46 -3.51 9.96
N ALA A 7 -11.58 -3.97 10.86
CA ALA A 7 -10.19 -4.24 10.52
C ALA A 7 -10.04 -5.35 9.46
N ASN A 8 -10.83 -6.43 9.57
CA ASN A 8 -10.81 -7.51 8.59
C ASN A 8 -11.25 -7.05 7.20
N ASP A 9 -12.36 -6.30 7.14
CA ASP A 9 -12.89 -5.73 5.89
C ASP A 9 -11.86 -4.79 5.24
N LEU A 10 -11.18 -3.95 6.04
CA LEU A 10 -10.13 -3.08 5.54
C LEU A 10 -8.93 -3.86 4.98
N GLY A 11 -8.53 -4.96 5.63
CA GLY A 11 -7.48 -5.84 5.15
C GLY A 11 -7.81 -6.41 3.76
N TRP A 12 -9.06 -6.84 3.54
CA TRP A 12 -9.50 -7.32 2.23
C TRP A 12 -9.49 -6.23 1.15
N ILE A 13 -9.91 -5.01 1.50
CA ILE A 13 -9.85 -3.87 0.57
C ILE A 13 -8.40 -3.60 0.18
N LEU A 14 -7.49 -3.51 1.15
CA LEU A 14 -6.08 -3.25 0.90
C LEU A 14 -5.41 -4.37 0.08
N LEU A 15 -5.77 -5.62 0.31
CA LEU A 15 -5.31 -6.74 -0.50
C LEU A 15 -5.79 -6.63 -1.96
N ALA A 16 -7.05 -6.24 -2.18
CA ALA A 16 -7.58 -6.04 -3.53
C ALA A 16 -6.83 -4.91 -4.27
N PHE A 17 -6.51 -3.82 -3.55
CA PHE A 17 -5.70 -2.74 -4.09
C PHE A 17 -4.25 -3.17 -4.38
N ALA A 18 -3.61 -3.94 -3.50
CA ALA A 18 -2.26 -4.48 -3.75
C ALA A 18 -2.20 -5.31 -5.04
N ILE A 19 -3.22 -6.15 -5.29
CA ILE A 19 -3.30 -6.92 -6.54
C ILE A 19 -3.40 -5.98 -7.75
N PHE A 20 -4.31 -5.00 -7.68
CA PHE A 20 -4.46 -4.01 -8.74
C PHE A 20 -3.17 -3.20 -8.97
N ASN A 21 -2.53 -2.77 -7.90
CA ASN A 21 -1.32 -1.97 -7.92
C ASN A 21 -0.14 -2.76 -8.51
N THR A 22 -0.01 -4.05 -8.17
CA THR A 22 0.96 -4.95 -8.80
C THR A 22 0.78 -5.00 -10.32
N TYR A 23 -0.45 -5.11 -10.83
CA TYR A 23 -0.68 -5.05 -12.27
C TYR A 23 -0.19 -3.71 -12.83
N MET A 24 -0.61 -2.59 -12.26
CA MET A 24 -0.19 -1.25 -12.73
C MET A 24 1.32 -1.03 -12.66
N MET A 25 2.00 -1.56 -11.64
CA MET A 25 3.44 -1.48 -11.44
C MET A 25 4.20 -2.12 -12.61
N LEU A 26 3.72 -3.26 -13.11
CA LEU A 26 4.33 -3.92 -14.27
C LEU A 26 4.27 -3.03 -15.52
N TRP A 27 3.17 -2.32 -15.74
CA TRP A 27 3.04 -1.38 -16.86
C TRP A 27 3.87 -0.11 -16.64
N ALA A 28 4.02 0.35 -15.40
CA ALA A 28 4.82 1.53 -15.06
C ALA A 28 6.31 1.39 -15.42
N THR A 29 6.83 0.16 -15.50
CA THR A 29 8.21 -0.12 -15.96
C THR A 29 8.53 0.44 -17.35
N GLN A 30 7.50 0.63 -18.18
CA GLN A 30 7.62 1.12 -19.55
C GLN A 30 7.31 2.62 -19.68
N VAL A 31 6.93 3.30 -18.59
CA VAL A 31 6.47 4.70 -18.63
C VAL A 31 7.55 5.66 -18.13
N ASN A 32 7.88 5.59 -16.84
CA ASN A 32 8.84 6.50 -16.20
C ASN A 32 9.34 5.87 -14.88
N GLN A 33 10.64 6.01 -14.61
CA GLN A 33 11.26 5.54 -13.36
C GLN A 33 10.68 6.24 -12.12
N ALA A 34 10.32 7.52 -12.22
CA ALA A 34 9.68 8.24 -11.10
C ALA A 34 8.30 7.64 -10.76
N VAL A 35 7.50 7.33 -11.77
CA VAL A 35 6.17 6.71 -11.61
C VAL A 35 6.33 5.27 -11.09
N LEU A 36 7.31 4.51 -11.59
CA LEU A 36 7.62 3.17 -11.08
C LEU A 36 7.96 3.20 -9.58
N ALA A 37 8.74 4.18 -9.13
CA ALA A 37 9.06 4.32 -7.70
C ALA A 37 7.82 4.57 -6.83
N VAL A 38 6.83 5.32 -7.34
CA VAL A 38 5.53 5.50 -6.66
C VAL A 38 4.81 4.16 -6.52
N PHE A 39 4.70 3.39 -7.60
CA PHE A 39 4.03 2.09 -7.58
C PHE A 39 4.72 1.07 -6.66
N VAL A 40 6.05 1.03 -6.65
CA VAL A 40 6.83 0.13 -5.78
C VAL A 40 6.66 0.48 -4.30
N THR A 41 6.73 1.78 -3.96
CA THR A 41 6.54 2.21 -2.57
C THR A 41 5.09 2.05 -2.11
N LEU A 42 4.13 2.28 -3.01
CA LEU A 42 2.71 2.04 -2.75
C LEU A 42 2.42 0.55 -2.53
N GLU A 43 3.01 -0.34 -3.35
CA GLU A 43 2.88 -1.79 -3.18
C GLU A 43 3.36 -2.24 -1.80
N ALA A 44 4.53 -1.75 -1.38
CA ALA A 44 5.07 -2.05 -0.05
C ALA A 44 4.13 -1.53 1.07
N THR A 45 3.53 -0.36 0.88
CA THR A 45 2.55 0.22 1.83
C THR A 45 1.31 -0.68 1.94
N GLU A 46 0.70 -1.04 0.82
CA GLU A 46 -0.53 -1.84 0.79
C GLU A 46 -0.31 -3.23 1.38
N ILE A 47 0.82 -3.88 1.05
CA ILE A 47 1.20 -5.18 1.60
C ILE A 47 1.31 -5.14 3.12
N ILE A 48 2.07 -4.18 3.65
CA ILE A 48 2.31 -4.11 5.09
C ILE A 48 1.03 -3.75 5.83
N LEU A 49 0.19 -2.88 5.28
CA LEU A 49 -1.07 -2.49 5.89
C LEU A 49 -2.08 -3.65 5.92
N PHE A 50 -2.29 -4.40 4.82
CA PHE A 50 -3.25 -5.50 4.87
C PHE A 50 -2.81 -6.62 5.82
N ILE A 51 -1.50 -6.91 5.88
CA ILE A 51 -0.94 -7.87 6.85
C ILE A 51 -1.18 -7.36 8.26
N GLY A 52 -0.92 -6.07 8.52
CA GLY A 52 -1.17 -5.45 9.82
C GLY A 52 -2.62 -5.54 10.26
N GLN A 53 -3.56 -5.34 9.34
CA GLN A 53 -5.00 -5.42 9.62
C GLN A 53 -5.49 -6.85 9.87
N PHE A 54 -5.03 -7.84 9.10
CA PHE A 54 -5.37 -9.24 9.36
C PHE A 54 -4.74 -9.77 10.65
N ALA A 55 -3.54 -9.29 11.00
CA ALA A 55 -2.85 -9.68 12.23
C ALA A 55 -3.32 -8.90 13.47
N GLY A 56 -4.09 -7.82 13.32
CA GLY A 56 -4.45 -6.91 14.41
C GLY A 56 -3.24 -6.22 15.06
N SER A 57 -2.14 -6.02 14.31
CA SER A 57 -0.88 -5.49 14.83
C SER A 57 -0.76 -3.98 14.58
N GLU A 58 -0.99 -3.17 15.61
CA GLU A 58 -0.84 -1.72 15.54
C GLU A 58 0.56 -1.27 15.09
N ASN A 59 1.61 -1.98 15.53
CA ASN A 59 2.98 -1.63 15.14
C ASN A 59 3.21 -1.86 13.64
N THR A 60 2.68 -2.95 13.09
CA THR A 60 2.77 -3.23 11.66
C THR A 60 2.01 -2.17 10.85
N ILE A 61 0.82 -1.77 11.32
CA ILE A 61 0.02 -0.71 10.68
C ILE A 61 0.78 0.63 10.69
N LYS A 62 1.44 0.99 11.80
CA LYS A 62 2.27 2.21 11.88
C LYS A 62 3.44 2.17 10.89
N ILE A 63 4.10 1.02 10.74
CA ILE A 63 5.17 0.84 9.75
C ILE A 63 4.63 1.06 8.34
N GLY A 64 3.49 0.46 8.00
CA GLY A 64 2.82 0.69 6.73
C GLY A 64 2.48 2.18 6.50
N GLY A 65 2.01 2.86 7.54
CA GLY A 65 1.75 4.31 7.50
C GLY A 65 3.00 5.15 7.19
N TYR A 66 4.15 4.84 7.79
CA TYR A 66 5.41 5.54 7.48
C TYR A 66 5.87 5.32 6.03
N ILE A 67 5.66 4.12 5.48
CA ILE A 67 5.96 3.84 4.08
C ILE A 67 4.98 4.59 3.17
N GLY A 68 3.72 4.76 3.57
CA GLY A 68 2.76 5.60 2.85
C GLY A 68 3.20 7.07 2.77
N VAL A 69 3.84 7.61 3.81
CA VAL A 69 4.44 8.95 3.75
C VAL A 69 5.59 8.99 2.74
N LEU A 70 6.43 7.95 2.70
CA LEU A 70 7.46 7.83 1.67
C LEU A 70 6.85 7.79 0.25
N THR A 71 5.76 7.04 0.06
CA THR A 71 5.00 7.02 -1.20
C THR A 71 4.50 8.41 -1.58
N ALA A 72 3.98 9.19 -0.63
CA ALA A 72 3.52 10.55 -0.89
C ALA A 72 4.66 11.47 -1.37
N ILE A 73 5.87 11.32 -0.80
CA ILE A 73 7.06 12.07 -1.23
C ILE A 73 7.45 11.67 -2.66
N CYS A 74 7.46 10.37 -2.97
CA CYS A 74 7.71 9.90 -4.34
C CYS A 74 6.67 10.44 -5.34
N ALA A 75 5.40 10.45 -4.95
CA ALA A 75 4.30 10.94 -5.79
C ALA A 75 4.41 12.44 -6.07
N TRP A 76 4.83 13.22 -5.05
CA TRP A 76 5.11 14.64 -5.24
C TRP A 76 6.22 14.86 -6.26
N TYR A 77 7.32 14.11 -6.17
CA TYR A 77 8.43 14.22 -7.13
C TYR A 77 8.03 13.84 -8.56
N ALA A 78 7.08 12.92 -8.71
CA ALA A 78 6.60 12.46 -10.02
C ALA A 78 5.57 13.40 -10.68
N SER A 79 5.01 14.37 -9.94
CA SER A 79 4.00 15.34 -10.42
C SER A 79 4.64 16.62 -10.96
#